data_AF-W9ACA5-F1
#
_entry.id   AF-W9ACA5-F1
#
_cell.length_a   1.000
_cell.length_b   1.000
_cell.length_c   1.000
_cell.angle_alpha   90.00
_cell.angle_beta   90.00
_cell.angle_gamma   90.00
#
_symmetry.space_group_name_H-M   'P 1'
#
loop_
_entity.id
_entity.type
_entity.pdbx_description
1 polymer ?
#
loop_
_entity_poly.entity_id
_entity_poly.type
_entity_poly.pdbx_seq_one_letter_code
_entity_poly.pdbx_strand_id
1 'polypeptide(L)'
;MKAKVIKRFRDKETKQVFSPKSKDYSVYEGSEDRVKEIASKGYVEALEEESSFLDGNVNEVKGNITSDLSGEELQDLLQKETEGKDRTGVKTHIEDVLKEKEQPPDEEGE
;
A
#
# COMPACT_ATOMS: atom_id res chain seq x y z
N MET A 1 8.05 11.04 -0.56
CA MET A 1 8.07 9.78 0.22
C MET A 1 8.23 10.11 1.70
N LYS A 2 7.50 9.41 2.56
CA LYS A 2 7.62 9.55 4.02
C LYS A 2 8.45 8.41 4.58
N ALA A 3 9.14 8.68 5.67
CA ALA A 3 9.99 7.72 6.34
C ALA A 3 9.94 7.94 7.85
N LYS A 4 9.87 6.85 8.61
CA LYS A 4 9.89 6.91 10.07
C LYS A 4 11.32 7.10 10.53
N VAL A 5 11.57 8.10 11.37
CA VAL A 5 12.91 8.35 11.90
C VAL A 5 13.20 7.34 13.02
N ILE A 6 14.22 6.51 12.84
CA ILE A 6 14.66 5.52 13.85
C ILE A 6 15.80 6.09 14.69
N LYS A 7 16.68 6.90 14.08
CA LYS A 7 17.87 7.44 14.73
C LYS A 7 17.98 8.93 14.47
N ARG A 8 18.46 9.68 15.47
CA ARG A 8 18.75 11.10 15.33
C ARG A 8 19.72 11.33 14.16
N PHE A 9 19.35 12.22 13.24
CA PHE A 9 20.24 12.68 12.17
C PHE A 9 19.98 14.15 11.84
N ARG A 10 20.95 14.79 11.20
CA ARG A 10 20.80 16.13 10.64
C ARG A 10 20.76 16.00 9.13
N ASP A 11 19.67 16.40 8.52
CA ASP A 11 19.57 16.40 7.08
C ASP A 11 20.52 17.45 6.48
N LYS A 12 21.14 17.14 5.34
CA LYS A 12 22.17 18.01 4.73
C LYS A 12 21.54 19.12 3.88
N GLU A 13 20.37 18.89 3.32
CA GLU A 13 19.69 19.83 2.43
C GLU A 13 18.97 20.89 3.24
N THR A 14 18.12 20.45 4.18
CA THR A 14 17.32 21.33 5.04
C THR A 14 18.08 21.82 6.28
N LYS A 15 19.23 21.21 6.60
CA LYS A 15 19.99 21.40 7.86
C LYS A 15 19.18 21.10 9.13
N GLN A 16 17.98 20.53 8.99
CA GLN A 16 17.05 20.21 10.08
C GLN A 16 17.48 18.95 10.82
N VAL A 17 17.26 18.92 12.13
CA VAL A 17 17.60 17.77 12.98
C VAL A 17 16.34 16.95 13.23
N PHE A 18 16.35 15.72 12.74
CA PHE A 18 15.29 14.75 12.95
C PHE A 18 15.64 13.80 14.09
N SER A 19 14.64 13.39 14.87
CA SER A 19 14.86 12.55 16.03
C SER A 19 13.64 11.67 16.31
N PRO A 20 13.81 10.37 16.57
CA PRO A 20 12.71 9.45 16.90
C PRO A 20 11.93 9.88 18.15
N LYS A 21 12.56 10.64 19.05
CA LYS A 21 11.96 11.12 20.31
C LYS A 21 11.19 12.43 20.16
N SER A 22 11.26 13.08 19.00
CA SER A 22 10.61 14.37 18.79
C SER A 22 9.23 14.16 18.19
N LYS A 23 8.21 14.82 18.73
CA LYS A 23 6.83 14.67 18.26
C LYS A 23 6.68 15.17 16.82
N ASP A 24 7.29 16.31 16.52
CA ASP A 24 7.21 16.98 15.22
C ASP A 24 8.25 16.47 14.20
N TYR A 25 9.33 15.83 14.66
CA TYR A 25 10.44 15.35 13.80
C TYR A 25 10.69 13.84 13.90
N SER A 26 9.65 13.08 14.24
CA SER A 26 9.64 11.61 14.24
C SER A 26 9.42 11.02 12.85
N VAL A 27 8.95 11.84 11.89
CA VAL A 27 8.75 11.47 10.50
C VAL A 27 9.57 12.40 9.62
N TYR A 28 10.27 11.82 8.65
CA TYR A 28 11.02 12.51 7.62
C TYR A 28 10.25 12.44 6.31
N GLU A 29 10.07 13.58 5.66
CA GLU A 29 9.43 13.67 4.35
C GLU A 29 10.45 14.23 3.35
N GLY A 30 10.65 13.53 2.25
CA GLY A 30 11.61 13.91 1.22
C GLY A 30 11.42 13.16 -0.09
N SER A 31 12.29 13.44 -1.05
CA SER A 31 12.35 12.71 -2.33
C SER A 31 12.71 11.24 -2.09
N GLU A 32 12.22 10.34 -2.95
CA GLU A 32 12.45 8.90 -2.84
C GLU A 32 13.95 8.54 -2.75
N ASP A 33 14.77 9.14 -3.63
CA ASP A 33 16.23 8.95 -3.66
C ASP A 33 16.89 9.32 -2.32
N ARG A 34 16.43 10.43 -1.72
CA ARG A 34 16.94 10.95 -0.45
C ARG A 34 16.52 10.07 0.73
N VAL A 35 15.26 9.65 0.75
CA VAL A 35 14.74 8.71 1.75
C VAL A 35 15.49 7.39 1.69
N LYS A 36 15.70 6.82 0.50
CA LYS A 36 16.48 5.58 0.31
C LYS A 36 17.92 5.73 0.75
N GLU A 37 18.57 6.88 0.50
CA GLU A 37 19.93 7.14 0.98
C GLU A 37 20.01 7.15 2.52
N ILE A 38 19.08 7.86 3.16
CA ILE A 38 19.03 8.00 4.62
C ILE A 38 18.62 6.66 5.27
N ALA A 39 17.75 5.89 4.61
CA ALA A 39 17.33 4.56 5.03
C ALA A 39 18.47 3.54 4.93
N SER A 40 19.24 3.57 3.83
CA SER A 40 20.43 2.73 3.65
C SER A 40 21.50 2.97 4.72
N LYS A 41 21.50 4.17 5.31
CA LYS A 41 22.39 4.53 6.42
C LYS A 41 21.81 4.18 7.81
N GLY A 42 20.60 3.63 7.87
CA GLY A 42 19.93 3.20 9.10
C GLY A 42 19.42 4.35 9.98
N TYR A 43 19.18 5.54 9.41
CA TYR A 43 18.62 6.68 10.17
C TYR A 43 17.09 6.73 10.11
N VAL A 44 16.51 6.33 8.98
CA VAL A 44 15.06 6.27 8.77
C VAL A 44 14.66 4.90 8.26
N GLU A 45 13.45 4.48 8.56
CA GLU A 45 12.76 3.37 7.92
C GLU A 45 11.91 3.98 6.82
N ALA A 46 12.12 3.60 5.57
CA ALA A 46 11.19 4.00 4.53
C ALA A 46 9.81 3.45 4.93
N LEU A 47 8.87 4.36 5.20
CA LEU A 47 7.48 3.98 5.21
C LEU A 47 7.17 3.85 3.73
N GLU A 48 7.39 2.66 3.19
CA GLU A 48 6.64 2.28 2.01
C GLU A 48 5.19 2.49 2.43
N GLU A 49 4.57 3.54 1.90
CA GLU A 49 3.13 3.54 1.76
C GLU A 49 2.88 2.27 0.95
N GLU A 50 2.57 1.18 1.66
CA GLU A 50 2.16 -0.07 1.04
C GLU A 50 1.16 0.37 -0.01
N SER A 51 1.57 0.23 -1.27
CA SER A 51 0.79 0.65 -2.41
C SER A 51 -0.41 -0.27 -2.37
N SER A 52 -1.43 0.16 -1.63
CA SER A 52 -2.63 -0.65 -1.46
C SER A 52 -3.13 -0.90 -2.86
N PHE A 53 -3.49 -2.14 -3.18
CA PHE A 53 -4.05 -2.50 -4.48
C PHE A 53 -5.24 -1.60 -4.88
N LEU A 54 -5.82 -0.92 -3.88
CA LEU A 54 -6.93 0.04 -3.93
C LEU A 54 -6.51 1.51 -4.15
N ASP A 55 -5.22 1.80 -4.29
CA ASP A 55 -4.72 3.15 -4.58
C ASP A 55 -4.69 3.43 -6.09
N GLY A 56 -5.06 4.66 -6.47
CA GLY A 56 -5.33 5.01 -7.87
C GLY A 56 -6.83 5.07 -8.24
N ASN A 57 -7.12 5.11 -9.55
CA ASN A 57 -8.48 5.17 -10.10
C ASN A 57 -9.12 3.78 -10.20
N VAL A 58 -10.44 3.74 -10.39
CA VAL A 58 -11.22 2.49 -10.49
C VAL A 58 -10.62 1.50 -11.51
N ASN A 59 -10.20 1.97 -12.69
CA ASN A 59 -9.60 1.09 -13.71
C ASN A 59 -8.22 0.56 -13.31
N GLU A 60 -7.40 1.36 -12.64
CA GLU A 60 -6.06 0.94 -12.18
C GLU A 60 -6.20 -0.11 -11.08
N VAL A 61 -7.09 0.14 -10.12
CA VAL A 61 -7.40 -0.78 -9.04
C VAL A 61 -7.94 -2.11 -9.59
N LYS A 62 -8.88 -2.08 -10.54
CA LYS A 62 -9.37 -3.29 -11.21
C LYS A 62 -8.27 -4.04 -11.95
N GLY A 63 -7.31 -3.33 -12.56
CA GLY A 63 -6.17 -3.95 -13.24
C GLY A 63 -5.20 -4.63 -12.27
N ASN A 64 -5.07 -4.12 -11.05
CA ASN A 64 -4.25 -4.72 -10.00
C ASN A 64 -4.93 -5.94 -9.36
N ILE A 65 -6.27 -5.95 -9.31
CA ILE A 65 -7.08 -7.02 -8.72
C ILE A 65 -7.35 -8.09 -9.78
N THR A 66 -6.57 -9.16 -9.73
CA THR A 66 -6.64 -10.29 -10.66
C THR A 66 -6.90 -11.59 -9.89
N SER A 67 -7.33 -12.63 -10.61
CA SER A 67 -7.59 -13.96 -10.05
C SER A 67 -6.34 -14.67 -9.49
N ASP A 68 -5.16 -14.11 -9.72
CA ASP A 68 -3.89 -14.56 -9.14
C ASP A 68 -3.86 -14.35 -7.62
N LEU A 69 -4.54 -13.31 -7.11
CA LEU A 69 -4.65 -13.02 -5.68
C LEU A 69 -5.44 -14.09 -4.94
N SER A 70 -4.99 -14.48 -3.75
CA SER A 70 -5.68 -15.50 -2.94
C SER A 70 -7.07 -15.03 -2.51
N GLY A 71 -8.01 -15.96 -2.28
CA GLY A 71 -9.36 -15.62 -1.82
C GLY A 71 -9.35 -14.80 -0.53
N GLU A 72 -8.44 -15.11 0.40
CA GLU A 72 -8.22 -14.34 1.62
C GLU A 72 -7.75 -12.89 1.34
N GLU A 73 -6.85 -12.70 0.37
CA GLU A 73 -6.39 -11.36 -0.02
C GLU A 73 -7.50 -10.56 -0.70
N LEU A 74 -8.31 -11.20 -1.55
CA LEU A 74 -9.45 -10.55 -2.19
C LEU A 74 -10.51 -10.13 -1.15
N GLN A 75 -10.78 -10.95 -0.13
CA GLN A 75 -11.67 -10.56 0.98
C GLN A 75 -11.10 -9.40 1.80
N ASP A 76 -9.81 -9.42 2.12
CA ASP A 76 -9.15 -8.33 2.83
C ASP A 76 -9.20 -7.02 2.01
N LEU A 77 -9.00 -7.10 0.69
CA LEU A 77 -9.17 -5.97 -0.23
C LEU A 77 -10.62 -5.46 -0.31
N LEU A 78 -11.60 -6.36 -0.33
CA LEU A 78 -13.02 -5.97 -0.32
C LEU A 78 -13.38 -5.22 0.96
N GLN A 79 -12.89 -5.70 2.10
CA GLN A 79 -13.09 -5.07 3.39
C GLN A 79 -12.39 -3.69 3.44
N LYS A 80 -11.12 -3.61 3.04
CA LYS A 80 -10.37 -2.35 2.96
C LYS A 80 -11.02 -1.33 2.03
N GLU A 81 -11.59 -1.77 0.91
CA GLU A 81 -12.32 -0.87 0.00
C GLU A 81 -13.60 -0.37 0.64
N THR A 82 -14.32 -1.25 1.37
CA THR A 82 -15.57 -0.91 2.08
C THR A 82 -15.33 0.06 3.23
N GLU A 83 -14.25 -0.12 4.00
CA GLU A 83 -13.85 0.79 5.09
C GLU A 83 -13.19 2.08 4.58
N GLY A 84 -12.67 2.05 3.34
CA GLY A 84 -11.93 3.14 2.72
C GLY A 84 -12.78 4.03 1.81
N LYS A 85 -12.61 3.85 0.50
CA LYS A 85 -13.18 4.74 -0.54
C LYS A 85 -14.58 4.30 -1.00
N ASP A 86 -15.01 3.10 -0.60
CA ASP A 86 -16.32 2.47 -0.85
C ASP A 86 -16.79 2.52 -2.31
N ARG A 87 -15.87 2.37 -3.28
CA ARG A 87 -16.21 2.50 -4.70
C ARG A 87 -16.97 1.27 -5.16
N THR A 88 -18.25 1.43 -5.48
CA THR A 88 -19.13 0.33 -5.95
C THR A 88 -18.51 -0.46 -7.11
N GLY A 89 -17.91 0.24 -8.08
CA GLY A 89 -17.31 -0.44 -9.24
C GLY A 89 -16.12 -1.34 -8.90
N VAL A 90 -15.34 -1.01 -7.87
CA VAL A 90 -14.20 -1.82 -7.40
C VAL A 90 -14.71 -3.01 -6.59
N LYS A 91 -15.65 -2.77 -5.66
CA LYS A 91 -16.26 -3.83 -4.85
C LYS A 91 -16.87 -4.93 -5.71
N THR A 92 -17.69 -4.54 -6.69
CA THR A 92 -18.30 -5.49 -7.63
C THR A 92 -17.25 -6.30 -8.40
N HIS A 93 -16.13 -5.69 -8.78
CA HIS A 93 -15.05 -6.40 -9.47
C HIS A 93 -14.37 -7.43 -8.56
N ILE A 94 -14.08 -7.06 -7.31
CA ILE A 94 -13.49 -7.99 -6.33
C ILE A 94 -14.44 -9.16 -6.04
N GLU A 95 -15.75 -8.88 -5.89
CA GLU A 95 -16.77 -9.91 -5.68
C GLU A 95 -16.89 -10.87 -6.88
N ASP A 96 -16.79 -10.35 -8.10
CA ASP A 96 -16.82 -11.16 -9.33
C ASP A 96 -15.62 -12.12 -9.39
N VAL A 97 -14.41 -11.59 -9.15
CA VAL A 97 -13.17 -12.39 -9.11
C VAL A 97 -13.18 -13.44 -7.98
N LEU A 98 -13.72 -13.10 -6.81
CA LEU A 98 -13.92 -14.05 -5.71
C LEU A 98 -14.85 -15.19 -6.12
N LYS A 99 -15.96 -14.85 -6.79
CA LYS A 99 -16.96 -15.81 -7.24
C LYS A 99 -16.42 -16.73 -8.34
N GLU A 100 -15.65 -16.19 -9.29
CA GLU A 100 -14.93 -16.98 -10.30
C GLU A 100 -13.97 -17.98 -9.67
N LYS A 101 -13.38 -17.64 -8.52
CA LYS A 101 -12.41 -18.49 -7.80
C LYS A 101 -13.08 -19.54 -6.91
N GLU A 102 -14.26 -19.24 -6.36
CA GLU A 102 -15.07 -20.19 -5.58
C GLU A 102 -15.88 -21.15 -6.45
N GLN A 103 -16.19 -20.79 -7.70
CA GLN A 103 -16.73 -21.75 -8.65
C GLN A 103 -15.60 -22.67 -9.12
N PRO A 104 -15.56 -23.97 -8.73
CA PRO A 104 -14.80 -24.93 -9.52
C PRO A 104 -15.32 -24.85 -10.97
N PRO A 105 -14.50 -25.12 -11.99
CA PRO A 105 -15.01 -25.23 -13.34
C PRO A 105 -16.15 -26.23 -13.31
N ASP A 106 -17.37 -25.74 -13.55
CA ASP A 106 -18.53 -26.58 -13.76
C ASP A 106 -18.16 -27.44 -14.97
N GLU A 107 -17.87 -28.71 -14.68
CA GLU A 107 -17.73 -29.78 -15.67
C GLU A 107 -19.14 -30.01 -16.26
N GLU A 108 -19.68 -29.02 -16.96
CA GLU A 108 -20.88 -29.18 -17.78
C GLU A 108 -20.48 -29.91 -19.07
N GLY A 109 -20.59 -31.24 -19.00
CA GLY A 109 -21.31 -32.02 -20.00
C GLY A 109 -20.60 -32.34 -21.32
N GLU A 110 -20.20 -33.61 -21.46
CA GLU A 110 -20.81 -34.52 -22.44
C GLU A 110 -20.65 -36.00 -22.01
#